data_AF-A0A7V2G0W9-F1
#
_entry.id   AF-A0A7V2G0W9-F1
#
_cell.length_a   1.000
_cell.length_b   1.000
_cell.length_c   1.000
_cell.angle_alpha   90.00
_cell.angle_beta   90.00
_cell.angle_gamma   90.00
#
_symmetry.space_group_name_H-M   'P 1'
#
loop_
_entity.id
_entity.type
_entity.pdbx_description
1 polymer ?
#
loop_
_entity_poly.entity_id
_entity_poly.type
_entity_poly.pdbx_seq_one_letter_code
_entity_poly.pdbx_strand_id
1 'polypeptide(L)'
;MDRAAASRARWTAAAVAAVVLATAATLGLYGYSFGIHNHSIQIPFLRSLQDPSLYPDDRCMQAMRGYFSFFWPLMARLTRWLPLGPTFLVGHVLTVATTLAAVLAIGRRVFPHDPRAAYMGLWLVLWGQSVVGEESLHWMYLSHTPAATALGLWTICCAIAGRWVLALALAGVVFDLHAVQSAYLVLLLFLAMLAPRRPALQAVPLRPIPKTGATGSLPARALADRPPVAPR
;
A
#
# COMPACT_ATOMS: atom_id res chain seq x y z
N MET A 1 14.25 10.86 -32.44
CA MET A 1 13.49 10.34 -31.28
C MET A 1 12.82 11.49 -30.56
N ASP A 2 11.51 11.39 -30.34
CA ASP A 2 10.69 12.40 -29.67
C ASP A 2 11.11 12.56 -28.19
N ARG A 3 11.42 13.79 -27.75
CA ARG A 3 11.89 14.09 -26.37
C ARG A 3 10.87 13.62 -25.32
N ALA A 4 9.59 13.61 -25.66
CA ALA A 4 8.53 13.09 -24.78
C ALA A 4 8.62 11.57 -24.56
N ALA A 5 8.99 10.80 -25.60
CA ALA A 5 9.20 9.37 -25.48
C ALA A 5 10.43 9.04 -24.62
N ALA A 6 11.54 9.74 -24.85
CA ALA A 6 12.77 9.57 -24.05
C ALA A 6 12.56 9.95 -22.57
N SER A 7 11.80 11.02 -22.29
CA SER A 7 11.42 11.39 -20.93
C SER A 7 10.59 10.29 -20.26
N ARG A 8 9.54 9.80 -20.92
CA ARG A 8 8.70 8.70 -20.39
C ARG A 8 9.51 7.44 -20.09
N ALA A 9 10.40 7.04 -20.98
CA ALA A 9 11.25 5.86 -20.80
C ALA A 9 12.21 5.99 -19.60
N ARG A 10 12.84 7.16 -19.44
CA ARG A 10 13.72 7.43 -18.27
C ARG A 10 12.94 7.37 -16.97
N TRP A 11 11.71 7.90 -16.96
CA TRP A 11 10.85 7.86 -15.77
C TRP A 11 10.37 6.45 -15.43
N THR A 12 10.01 5.64 -16.42
CA THR A 12 9.65 4.23 -16.17
C THR A 12 10.82 3.47 -15.59
N ALA A 13 12.04 3.68 -16.12
CA ALA A 13 13.25 3.06 -15.58
C ALA A 13 13.52 3.51 -14.12
N ALA A 14 13.43 4.81 -13.83
CA ALA A 14 13.62 5.33 -12.48
C ALA A 14 12.57 4.81 -11.49
N ALA A 15 11.30 4.71 -11.91
CA ALA A 15 10.22 4.16 -11.09
C ALA A 15 10.44 2.68 -10.77
N VAL A 16 10.82 1.88 -11.78
CA VAL A 16 11.14 0.46 -11.59
C VAL A 16 12.34 0.30 -10.66
N ALA A 17 13.42 1.06 -10.89
CA ALA A 17 14.60 1.04 -10.03
C ALA A 17 14.25 1.40 -8.58
N ALA A 18 13.43 2.44 -8.36
CA ALA A 18 12.98 2.83 -7.03
C ALA A 18 12.18 1.71 -6.33
N VAL A 19 11.27 1.04 -7.04
CA VAL A 19 10.51 -0.09 -6.48
C VAL A 19 11.43 -1.26 -6.13
N VAL A 20 12.38 -1.61 -7.01
CA VAL A 20 13.34 -2.69 -6.78
C VAL A 20 14.22 -2.38 -5.56
N LEU A 21 14.79 -1.17 -5.50
CA LEU A 21 15.63 -0.74 -4.38
C LEU A 21 14.84 -0.68 -3.07
N ALA A 22 13.62 -0.14 -3.09
CA ALA A 22 12.75 -0.10 -1.91
C ALA A 22 12.32 -1.50 -1.44
N THR A 23 12.09 -2.43 -2.39
CA THR A 23 11.80 -3.84 -2.07
C THR A 23 13.00 -4.49 -1.39
N ALA A 24 14.20 -4.34 -1.97
CA ALA A 24 15.44 -4.86 -1.38
C ALA A 24 15.70 -4.24 0.01
N ALA A 25 15.48 -2.93 0.17
CA ALA A 25 15.60 -2.25 1.45
C ALA A 25 14.59 -2.78 2.48
N THR A 26 13.33 -2.99 2.10
CA THR A 26 12.31 -3.56 2.99
C THR A 26 12.73 -4.95 3.46
N LEU A 27 13.17 -5.82 2.55
CA LEU A 27 13.63 -7.16 2.89
C LEU A 27 14.90 -7.13 3.77
N GLY A 28 15.80 -6.18 3.55
CA GLY A 28 17.02 -6.03 4.36
C GLY A 28 16.75 -5.47 5.76
N LEU A 29 15.82 -4.53 5.89
CA LEU A 29 15.48 -3.88 7.17
C LEU A 29 14.57 -4.74 8.04
N TYR A 30 13.56 -5.36 7.44
CA TYR A 30 12.55 -6.13 8.17
C TYR A 30 12.78 -7.64 8.10
N GLY A 31 13.61 -8.12 7.16
CA GLY A 31 13.87 -9.54 7.00
C GLY A 31 12.71 -10.31 6.37
N TYR A 32 12.94 -11.62 6.21
CA TYR A 32 11.93 -12.59 5.82
C TYR A 32 12.06 -13.82 6.71
N SER A 33 10.92 -14.37 7.13
CA SER A 33 10.83 -15.57 7.93
C SER A 33 9.81 -16.53 7.37
N PHE A 34 10.17 -17.81 7.33
CA PHE A 34 9.33 -18.89 6.85
C PHE A 34 8.92 -19.80 8.01
N GLY A 35 7.69 -20.32 8.00
CA GLY A 35 7.18 -21.20 9.06
C GLY A 35 6.74 -20.54 10.37
N ILE A 36 6.70 -19.20 10.47
CA ILE A 36 6.29 -18.48 11.70
C ILE A 36 4.86 -17.94 11.66
N HIS A 37 4.31 -17.57 12.82
CA HIS A 37 2.97 -16.99 12.98
C HIS A 37 1.89 -17.83 12.27
N ASN A 38 1.10 -17.20 11.40
CA ASN A 38 0.00 -17.84 10.69
C ASN A 38 0.44 -19.03 9.82
N HIS A 39 1.72 -19.12 9.44
CA HIS A 39 2.24 -20.30 8.75
C HIS A 39 2.08 -21.59 9.55
N SER A 40 2.09 -21.52 10.89
CA SER A 40 1.90 -22.69 11.76
C SER A 40 0.56 -23.39 11.53
N ILE A 41 -0.47 -22.64 11.09
CA ILE A 41 -1.80 -23.18 10.74
C ILE A 41 -1.90 -23.35 9.23
N GLN A 42 -1.40 -22.38 8.47
CA GLN A 42 -1.56 -22.31 7.01
C GLN A 42 -0.74 -23.36 6.25
N ILE A 43 0.45 -23.72 6.72
CA ILE A 43 1.26 -24.76 6.07
C ILE A 43 0.64 -26.15 6.24
N PRO A 44 0.22 -26.59 7.44
CA PRO A 44 -0.55 -27.83 7.59
C PRO A 44 -1.82 -27.84 6.74
N PHE A 45 -2.56 -26.72 6.70
CA PHE A 45 -3.74 -26.61 5.85
C PHE A 45 -3.40 -26.76 4.37
N LEU A 46 -2.35 -26.09 3.89
CA LEU A 46 -1.87 -26.24 2.52
C LEU A 46 -1.48 -27.70 2.22
N ARG A 47 -0.79 -28.38 3.14
CA ARG A 47 -0.43 -29.79 2.99
C ARG A 47 -1.65 -30.70 2.99
N SER A 48 -2.67 -30.42 3.79
CA SER A 48 -3.92 -31.19 3.81
C SER A 48 -4.72 -31.04 2.51
N LEU A 49 -4.62 -29.90 1.83
CA LEU A 49 -5.16 -29.72 0.47
C LEU A 49 -4.39 -30.55 -0.57
N GLN A 50 -3.09 -30.80 -0.35
CA GLN A 50 -2.28 -31.62 -1.24
C GLN A 50 -2.54 -33.11 -1.03
N ASP A 51 -2.61 -33.53 0.24
CA ASP A 51 -2.88 -34.89 0.69
C ASP A 51 -3.81 -34.86 1.93
N PRO A 52 -5.12 -35.13 1.74
CA PRO A 52 -6.09 -35.13 2.84
C PRO A 52 -5.85 -36.21 3.90
N SER A 53 -5.00 -37.21 3.65
CA SER A 53 -4.71 -38.30 4.58
C SER A 53 -3.70 -37.94 5.67
N LEU A 54 -3.03 -36.78 5.55
CA LEU A 54 -2.00 -36.35 6.51
C LEU A 54 -2.55 -36.01 7.90
N TYR A 55 -3.83 -35.61 8.00
CA TYR A 55 -4.43 -35.11 9.24
C TYR A 55 -5.89 -35.61 9.40
N PRO A 56 -6.13 -36.93 9.46
CA PRO A 56 -7.49 -37.49 9.39
C PRO A 56 -8.36 -37.08 10.58
N ASP A 57 -7.77 -37.01 11.78
CA ASP A 57 -8.48 -36.75 13.05
C ASP A 57 -8.20 -35.35 13.63
N ASP A 58 -7.48 -34.49 12.90
CA ASP A 58 -7.18 -33.14 13.35
C ASP A 58 -8.40 -32.22 13.19
N ARG A 59 -9.01 -31.84 14.33
CA ARG A 59 -10.20 -30.99 14.36
C ARG A 59 -9.96 -29.59 13.79
N CYS A 60 -8.74 -29.05 13.91
CA CYS A 60 -8.39 -27.76 13.31
C CYS A 60 -8.43 -27.88 11.78
N MET A 61 -7.82 -28.93 11.21
CA MET A 61 -7.84 -29.15 9.76
C MET A 61 -9.24 -29.45 9.24
N GLN A 62 -10.08 -30.14 10.01
CA GLN A 62 -11.49 -30.34 9.66
C GLN A 62 -12.26 -29.01 9.60
N ALA A 63 -12.07 -28.11 10.57
CA ALA A 63 -12.67 -26.79 10.58
C ALA A 63 -12.19 -25.93 9.39
N MET A 64 -10.91 -26.04 9.02
CA MET A 64 -10.33 -25.30 7.89
C MET A 64 -10.90 -25.72 6.53
N ARG A 65 -11.62 -26.84 6.40
CA ARG A 65 -12.33 -27.19 5.15
C ARG A 65 -13.39 -26.18 4.75
N GLY A 66 -13.93 -25.43 5.72
CA GLY A 66 -14.85 -24.32 5.47
C GLY A 66 -14.15 -22.99 5.15
N TYR A 67 -12.82 -22.94 5.19
CA TYR A 67 -12.06 -21.71 4.94
C TYR A 67 -12.10 -21.37 3.45
N PHE A 68 -12.86 -20.34 3.09
CA PHE A 68 -13.05 -19.91 1.72
C PHE A 68 -11.98 -18.90 1.29
N SER A 69 -11.06 -19.32 0.42
CA SER A 69 -10.16 -18.45 -0.33
C SER A 69 -9.50 -19.24 -1.46
N PHE A 70 -9.42 -18.69 -2.67
CA PHE A 70 -8.70 -19.33 -3.78
C PHE A 70 -7.17 -19.29 -3.61
N PHE A 71 -6.66 -18.49 -2.67
CA PHE A 71 -5.22 -18.39 -2.39
C PHE A 71 -4.60 -19.74 -2.01
N TRP A 72 -5.21 -20.47 -1.08
CA TRP A 72 -4.64 -21.72 -0.56
C TRP A 72 -4.68 -22.88 -1.57
N PRO A 73 -5.79 -23.11 -2.30
CA PRO A 73 -5.79 -24.07 -3.40
C PRO A 73 -4.76 -23.76 -4.48
N LEU A 74 -4.56 -22.48 -4.83
CA LEU A 74 -3.52 -22.07 -5.79
C LEU A 74 -2.13 -22.36 -5.24
N MET A 75 -1.84 -21.98 -4.00
CA MET A 75 -0.55 -22.23 -3.35
C MET A 75 -0.29 -23.73 -3.19
N ALA A 76 -1.28 -24.52 -2.80
CA ALA A 76 -1.18 -25.98 -2.72
C ALA A 76 -0.84 -26.59 -4.08
N ARG A 77 -1.47 -26.10 -5.16
CA ARG A 77 -1.17 -26.51 -6.53
C ARG A 77 0.26 -26.17 -6.93
N LEU A 78 0.69 -24.91 -6.76
CA LEU A 78 2.05 -24.47 -7.10
C LEU A 78 3.14 -25.26 -6.35
N THR A 79 2.92 -25.47 -5.06
CA THR A 79 3.90 -26.13 -4.17
C THR A 79 3.91 -27.66 -4.28
N ARG A 80 3.06 -28.24 -5.15
CA ARG A 80 3.24 -29.63 -5.60
C ARG A 80 4.45 -29.79 -6.52
N TRP A 81 4.82 -28.74 -7.24
CA TRP A 81 5.92 -28.77 -8.21
C TRP A 81 7.10 -27.90 -7.80
N LEU A 82 6.87 -26.93 -6.92
CA LEU A 82 7.89 -26.00 -6.46
C LEU A 82 8.19 -26.22 -4.97
N PRO A 83 9.46 -26.07 -4.54
CA PRO A 83 9.80 -26.12 -3.13
C PRO A 83 9.04 -25.06 -2.32
N LEU A 84 8.47 -25.47 -1.19
CA LEU A 84 7.57 -24.64 -0.37
C LEU A 84 8.22 -23.31 0.07
N GLY A 85 9.42 -23.38 0.68
CA GLY A 85 10.12 -22.20 1.19
C GLY A 85 10.42 -21.15 0.11
N PRO A 86 11.09 -21.50 -1.00
CA PRO A 86 11.31 -20.60 -2.14
C PRO A 86 10.02 -20.05 -2.74
N THR A 87 8.96 -20.84 -2.83
CA THR A 87 7.66 -20.36 -3.35
C THR A 87 7.08 -19.26 -2.47
N PHE A 88 7.11 -19.44 -1.15
CA PHE A 88 6.67 -18.43 -0.20
C PHE A 88 7.56 -17.18 -0.20
N LEU A 89 8.89 -17.36 -0.34
CA LEU A 89 9.81 -16.23 -0.47
C LEU A 89 9.50 -15.40 -1.72
N VAL A 90 9.37 -16.04 -2.88
CA VAL A 90 9.03 -15.35 -4.14
C VAL A 90 7.69 -14.63 -4.01
N GLY A 91 6.66 -15.29 -3.47
CA GLY A 91 5.37 -14.65 -3.23
C GLY A 91 5.47 -13.47 -2.28
N HIS A 92 6.30 -13.55 -1.24
CA HIS A 92 6.57 -12.45 -0.32
C HIS A 92 7.22 -11.25 -1.04
N VAL A 93 8.29 -11.49 -1.80
CA VAL A 93 8.98 -10.46 -2.59
C VAL A 93 8.02 -9.79 -3.58
N LEU A 94 7.22 -10.58 -4.30
CA LEU A 94 6.24 -10.06 -5.25
C LEU A 94 5.18 -9.19 -4.56
N THR A 95 4.73 -9.60 -3.37
CA THR A 95 3.74 -8.86 -2.59
C THR A 95 4.31 -7.52 -2.12
N VAL A 96 5.54 -7.50 -1.58
CA VAL A 96 6.24 -6.26 -1.18
C VAL A 96 6.43 -5.32 -2.37
N ALA A 97 6.95 -5.84 -3.48
CA ALA A 97 7.16 -5.04 -4.70
C ALA A 97 5.85 -4.48 -5.25
N THR A 98 4.77 -5.27 -5.24
CA THR A 98 3.45 -4.86 -5.73
C THR A 98 2.85 -3.76 -4.85
N THR A 99 2.98 -3.88 -3.53
CA THR A 99 2.57 -2.85 -2.55
C THR A 99 3.32 -1.54 -2.80
N LEU A 100 4.64 -1.58 -2.91
CA LEU A 100 5.46 -0.38 -3.15
C LEU A 100 5.16 0.25 -4.52
N ALA A 101 4.98 -0.57 -5.56
CA ALA A 101 4.57 -0.07 -6.86
C ALA A 101 3.21 0.63 -6.83
N ALA A 102 2.25 0.09 -6.06
CA ALA A 102 0.95 0.73 -5.88
C ALA A 102 1.07 2.09 -5.18
N VAL A 103 1.88 2.18 -4.12
CA VAL A 103 2.15 3.45 -3.39
C VAL A 103 2.73 4.50 -4.33
N LEU A 104 3.76 4.15 -5.09
CA LEU A 104 4.36 5.04 -6.09
C LEU A 104 3.32 5.46 -7.14
N ALA A 105 2.50 4.52 -7.61
CA ALA A 105 1.47 4.75 -8.61
C ALA A 105 0.33 5.65 -8.10
N ILE A 106 -0.05 5.55 -6.82
CA ILE A 106 -1.01 6.42 -6.15
C ILE A 106 -0.42 7.82 -6.03
N GLY A 107 0.79 7.95 -5.48
CA GLY A 107 1.44 9.26 -5.30
C GLY A 107 1.53 10.07 -6.60
N ARG A 108 1.85 9.41 -7.72
CA ARG A 108 1.88 10.05 -9.05
C ARG A 108 0.52 10.53 -9.54
N ARG A 109 -0.56 9.86 -9.14
CA ARG A 109 -1.92 10.23 -9.57
C ARG A 109 -2.49 11.34 -8.71
N VAL A 110 -2.20 11.32 -7.41
CA VAL A 110 -2.63 12.35 -6.46
C VAL A 110 -1.85 13.66 -6.69
N PHE A 111 -0.56 13.57 -7.00
CA PHE A 111 0.34 14.72 -7.20
C PHE A 111 0.97 14.71 -8.61
N PRO A 112 0.18 14.91 -9.69
CA PRO A 112 0.66 14.75 -11.06
C PRO A 112 1.75 15.77 -11.46
N HIS A 113 1.81 16.92 -10.78
CA HIS A 113 2.78 17.98 -11.05
C HIS A 113 4.05 17.89 -10.19
N ASP A 114 4.09 16.99 -9.20
CA ASP A 114 5.27 16.80 -8.35
C ASP A 114 5.63 15.30 -8.23
N PRO A 115 6.56 14.79 -9.07
CA PRO A 115 6.99 13.40 -8.98
C PRO A 115 7.70 13.07 -7.66
N ARG A 116 8.21 14.07 -6.93
CA ARG A 116 8.88 13.87 -5.63
C ARG A 116 7.90 13.36 -4.58
N ALA A 117 6.64 13.77 -4.65
CA ALA A 117 5.59 13.30 -3.75
C ALA A 117 5.41 11.78 -3.80
N ALA A 118 5.56 11.17 -4.98
CA ALA A 118 5.47 9.71 -5.13
C ALA A 118 6.63 8.98 -4.44
N TYR A 119 7.86 9.52 -4.53
CA TYR A 119 9.03 8.97 -3.83
C TYR A 119 8.97 9.24 -2.32
N MET A 120 8.41 10.38 -1.90
CA MET A 120 8.12 10.64 -0.50
C MET A 120 7.12 9.62 0.06
N GLY A 121 6.09 9.25 -0.73
CA GLY A 121 5.17 8.17 -0.37
C GLY A 121 5.88 6.84 -0.14
N LEU A 122 6.82 6.46 -1.02
CA LEU A 122 7.66 5.27 -0.82
C LEU A 122 8.49 5.39 0.46
N TRP A 123 9.12 6.53 0.71
CA TRP A 123 9.93 6.75 1.89
C TRP A 123 9.11 6.68 3.18
N LEU A 124 7.94 7.32 3.22
CA LEU A 124 7.03 7.25 4.36
C LEU A 124 6.52 5.85 4.61
N VAL A 125 6.25 5.08 3.55
CA VAL A 125 5.89 3.68 3.68
C VAL A 125 7.06 2.89 4.25
N LEU A 126 8.27 3.03 3.72
CA LEU A 126 9.46 2.31 4.18
C LEU A 126 9.78 2.49 5.68
N TRP A 127 9.39 3.59 6.29
CA TRP A 127 9.60 3.86 7.71
C TRP A 127 8.31 3.82 8.53
N GLY A 128 7.17 3.67 7.85
CA GLY A 128 5.86 3.78 8.44
C GLY A 128 5.55 2.56 9.29
N GLN A 129 5.41 2.76 10.60
CA GLN A 129 4.77 1.77 11.46
C GLN A 129 3.28 2.08 11.52
N SER A 130 2.44 1.07 11.31
CA SER A 130 1.03 1.21 11.65
C SER A 130 0.93 1.26 13.18
N VAL A 131 0.46 2.38 13.71
CA VAL A 131 0.19 2.52 15.15
C VAL A 131 -1.20 1.97 15.49
N VAL A 132 -2.03 1.71 14.47
CA VAL A 132 -3.42 1.29 14.62
C VAL A 132 -3.62 -0.08 13.97
N GLY A 133 -3.92 -1.07 14.82
CA GLY A 133 -3.91 -2.48 14.46
C GLY A 133 -2.50 -3.05 14.63
N GLU A 134 -2.39 -4.21 15.28
CA GLU A 134 -1.13 -4.95 15.48
C GLU A 134 -0.42 -5.33 14.16
N GLU A 135 -1.09 -5.12 13.03
CA GLU A 135 -0.64 -5.43 11.70
C GLU A 135 0.20 -4.31 11.09
N SER A 136 1.49 -4.59 10.86
CA SER A 136 2.41 -3.69 10.17
C SER A 136 2.16 -3.67 8.65
N LEU A 137 2.55 -2.59 7.97
CA LEU A 137 2.62 -2.58 6.51
C LEU A 137 3.73 -3.52 5.99
N HIS A 138 4.73 -3.78 6.84
CA HIS A 138 5.89 -4.62 6.58
C HIS A 138 5.76 -5.94 7.30
N TRP A 139 5.08 -6.88 6.66
CA TRP A 139 5.03 -8.26 7.11
C TRP A 139 6.38 -8.92 6.86
N MET A 140 6.83 -9.78 7.78
CA MET A 140 8.07 -10.55 7.61
C MET A 140 7.84 -11.89 6.90
N TYR A 141 6.62 -12.17 6.44
CA TYR A 141 6.27 -13.45 5.85
C TYR A 141 5.13 -13.30 4.83
N LEU A 142 4.91 -14.31 3.99
CA LEU A 142 3.81 -14.33 3.03
C LEU A 142 2.54 -14.90 3.68
N SER A 143 1.42 -14.18 3.58
CA SER A 143 0.10 -14.75 3.83
C SER A 143 -0.92 -14.12 2.87
N HIS A 144 -2.20 -14.48 2.99
CA HIS A 144 -3.26 -13.87 2.20
C HIS A 144 -3.43 -12.37 2.54
N THR A 145 -3.14 -11.94 3.77
CA THR A 145 -3.28 -10.54 4.23
C THR A 145 -2.38 -9.56 3.47
N PRO A 146 -1.03 -9.71 3.41
CA PRO A 146 -0.20 -8.78 2.66
C PRO A 146 -0.53 -8.81 1.15
N ALA A 147 -0.96 -9.96 0.61
CA ALA A 147 -1.43 -10.05 -0.79
C ALA A 147 -2.73 -9.24 -1.00
N ALA A 148 -3.68 -9.33 -0.06
CA ALA A 148 -4.89 -8.51 -0.03
C ALA A 148 -4.56 -7.02 0.06
N THR A 149 -3.59 -6.63 0.90
CA THR A 149 -3.09 -5.25 1.01
C THR A 149 -2.50 -4.73 -0.30
N ALA A 150 -1.64 -5.51 -0.96
CA ALA A 150 -1.08 -5.12 -2.25
C ALA A 150 -2.19 -4.86 -3.30
N LEU A 151 -3.16 -5.77 -3.41
CA LEU A 151 -4.29 -5.63 -4.33
C LEU A 151 -5.26 -4.52 -3.92
N GLY A 152 -5.45 -4.29 -2.62
CA GLY A 152 -6.26 -3.20 -2.08
C GLY A 152 -5.70 -1.82 -2.43
N LEU A 153 -4.39 -1.63 -2.39
CA LEU A 153 -3.76 -0.40 -2.85
C LEU A 153 -3.92 -0.21 -4.37
N TRP A 154 -3.80 -1.28 -5.16
CA TRP A 154 -4.09 -1.20 -6.60
C TRP A 154 -5.57 -0.92 -6.90
N THR A 155 -6.48 -1.41 -6.05
CA THR A 155 -7.91 -1.08 -6.10
C THR A 155 -8.11 0.43 -5.95
N ILE A 156 -7.52 1.03 -4.92
CA ILE A 156 -7.52 2.49 -4.70
C ILE A 156 -6.89 3.22 -5.89
N CYS A 157 -5.75 2.74 -6.38
CA CYS A 157 -5.06 3.32 -7.53
C CYS A 157 -5.96 3.35 -8.79
N CYS A 158 -6.70 2.28 -9.05
CA CYS A 158 -7.65 2.19 -10.16
C CYS A 158 -8.84 3.14 -9.98
N ALA A 159 -9.37 3.25 -8.75
CA ALA A 159 -10.46 4.16 -8.42
C ALA A 159 -10.05 5.64 -8.64
N ILE A 160 -8.86 6.03 -8.16
CA ILE A 160 -8.29 7.37 -8.42
C ILE A 160 -8.14 7.63 -9.93
N ALA A 161 -7.80 6.60 -10.71
CA ALA A 161 -7.71 6.70 -12.16
C ALA A 161 -9.08 6.70 -12.88
N GLY A 162 -10.20 6.67 -12.14
CA GLY A 162 -11.55 6.60 -12.69
C GLY A 162 -11.92 5.23 -13.30
N ARG A 163 -11.09 4.20 -13.11
CA ARG A 163 -11.29 2.84 -13.65
C ARG A 163 -12.14 2.01 -12.68
N TRP A 164 -13.37 2.45 -12.42
CA TRP A 164 -14.25 1.88 -11.39
C TRP A 164 -14.56 0.40 -11.57
N VAL A 165 -14.79 -0.06 -12.80
CA VAL A 165 -15.05 -1.50 -13.07
C VAL A 165 -13.85 -2.36 -12.64
N LEU A 166 -12.63 -1.92 -12.96
CA LEU A 166 -11.42 -2.64 -12.55
C LEU A 166 -11.20 -2.54 -11.03
N ALA A 167 -11.48 -1.40 -10.42
CA ALA A 167 -11.41 -1.24 -8.97
C ALA A 167 -12.37 -2.20 -8.25
N LEU A 168 -13.64 -2.29 -8.70
CA LEU A 168 -14.63 -3.20 -8.13
C LEU A 168 -14.25 -4.67 -8.36
N ALA A 169 -13.73 -5.01 -9.54
CA ALA A 169 -13.24 -6.36 -9.81
C ALA A 169 -12.08 -6.74 -8.86
N LEU A 170 -11.11 -5.84 -8.67
CA LEU A 170 -10.01 -6.05 -7.73
C LEU A 170 -10.52 -6.12 -6.28
N ALA A 171 -11.49 -5.31 -5.88
CA ALA A 171 -12.12 -5.41 -4.57
C ALA A 171 -12.78 -6.78 -4.35
N GLY A 172 -13.39 -7.36 -5.38
CA GLY A 172 -13.89 -8.74 -5.35
C GLY A 172 -12.79 -9.78 -5.14
N VAL A 173 -11.63 -9.62 -5.79
CA VAL A 173 -10.47 -10.48 -5.54
C VAL A 173 -9.94 -10.29 -4.11
N VAL A 174 -9.89 -9.06 -3.61
CA VAL A 174 -9.53 -8.79 -2.21
C VAL A 174 -10.54 -9.40 -1.24
N PHE A 175 -11.82 -9.50 -1.61
CA PHE A 175 -12.84 -10.15 -0.77
C PHE A 175 -12.56 -11.65 -0.59
N ASP A 176 -12.15 -12.33 -1.67
CA ASP A 176 -11.74 -13.74 -1.63
C ASP A 176 -10.47 -13.98 -0.78
N LEU A 177 -9.55 -13.01 -0.75
CA LEU A 177 -8.36 -13.09 0.09
C LEU A 177 -8.65 -12.73 1.54
N HIS A 178 -9.41 -11.65 1.76
CA HIS A 178 -9.63 -11.05 3.07
C HIS A 178 -10.93 -10.21 3.09
N ALA A 179 -12.05 -10.87 3.39
CA ALA A 179 -13.40 -10.28 3.33
C ALA A 179 -13.54 -8.97 4.12
N VAL A 180 -13.02 -8.89 5.34
CA VAL A 180 -13.10 -7.68 6.20
C VAL A 180 -12.40 -6.48 5.55
N GLN A 181 -11.19 -6.68 5.03
CA GLN A 181 -10.44 -5.62 4.35
C GLN A 181 -11.17 -5.16 3.08
N SER A 182 -11.74 -6.10 2.32
CA SER A 182 -12.56 -5.74 1.16
C SER A 182 -13.82 -4.98 1.55
N ALA A 183 -14.49 -5.31 2.65
CA ALA A 183 -15.66 -4.56 3.12
C ALA A 183 -15.33 -3.08 3.37
N TYR A 184 -14.20 -2.79 4.02
CA TYR A 184 -13.71 -1.42 4.20
C TYR A 184 -13.38 -0.75 2.86
N LEU A 185 -12.75 -1.47 1.92
CA LEU A 185 -12.44 -0.94 0.59
C LEU A 185 -13.72 -0.64 -0.21
N VAL A 186 -14.69 -1.53 -0.23
CA VAL A 186 -15.97 -1.34 -0.94
C VAL A 186 -16.72 -0.15 -0.35
N LEU A 187 -16.75 0.01 0.97
CA LEU A 187 -17.33 1.18 1.62
C LEU A 187 -16.60 2.46 1.18
N LEU A 188 -15.27 2.48 1.19
CA LEU A 188 -14.48 3.61 0.73
C LEU A 188 -14.79 3.96 -0.73
N LEU A 189 -14.85 2.96 -1.62
CA LEU A 189 -15.18 3.14 -3.03
C LEU A 189 -16.60 3.67 -3.23
N PHE A 190 -17.57 3.15 -2.47
CA PHE A 190 -18.95 3.62 -2.48
C PHE A 190 -19.05 5.09 -2.09
N LEU A 191 -18.42 5.49 -0.98
CA LEU A 191 -18.38 6.89 -0.55
C LEU A 191 -17.69 7.78 -1.59
N ALA A 192 -16.61 7.31 -2.20
CA ALA A 192 -15.91 8.04 -3.26
C ALA A 192 -16.77 8.22 -4.53
N MET A 193 -17.65 7.26 -4.85
CA MET A 193 -18.60 7.38 -5.96
C MET A 193 -19.74 8.36 -5.67
N LEU A 194 -20.16 8.51 -4.41
CA LEU A 194 -21.15 9.49 -3.98
C LEU A 194 -20.59 10.92 -3.89
N ALA A 195 -19.28 11.06 -3.68
CA ALA A 195 -18.65 12.36 -3.57
C ALA A 195 -18.89 13.19 -4.84
N PRO A 196 -19.38 14.44 -4.72
CA PRO A 196 -19.53 15.31 -5.87
C PRO A 196 -18.22 15.39 -6.64
N ARG A 197 -18.28 15.18 -7.96
CA ARG A 197 -17.13 15.40 -8.83
C ARG A 197 -16.82 16.89 -8.80
N ARG A 198 -15.95 17.31 -7.88
CA ARG A 198 -15.45 18.68 -7.89
C ARG A 198 -14.78 18.86 -9.24
N PRO A 199 -15.14 19.88 -10.04
CA PRO A 199 -14.32 20.25 -11.17
C PRO A 199 -12.89 20.40 -10.63
N ALA A 200 -11.94 19.74 -11.30
CA ALA A 200 -10.55 19.66 -10.87
C ALA A 200 -10.16 21.00 -10.28
N LEU A 201 -9.88 21.03 -8.96
CA LEU A 201 -9.56 22.25 -8.22
C LEU A 201 -8.55 23.01 -9.07
N GLN A 202 -9.03 24.02 -9.81
CA GLN A 202 -8.17 24.86 -10.61
C GLN A 202 -7.16 25.36 -9.61
N ALA A 203 -5.89 24.98 -9.80
CA ALA A 203 -4.83 25.24 -8.85
C ALA A 203 -5.00 26.67 -8.39
N VAL A 204 -5.49 26.86 -7.16
CA VAL A 204 -5.67 28.20 -6.61
C VAL A 204 -4.25 28.73 -6.66
N PRO A 205 -3.94 29.71 -7.53
CA PRO A 205 -2.58 30.12 -7.71
C PRO A 205 -2.11 30.51 -6.32
N LEU A 206 -1.13 29.77 -5.80
CA LEU A 206 -0.52 30.09 -4.53
C LEU A 206 -0.07 31.53 -4.70
N ARG A 207 -0.79 32.46 -4.07
CA ARG A 207 -0.39 33.86 -4.11
C ARG A 207 1.05 33.85 -3.62
N PRO A 208 2.02 34.32 -4.43
CA PRO A 208 3.40 34.35 -4.00
C PRO A 208 3.40 35.05 -2.66
N ILE A 209 3.87 34.35 -1.62
CA ILE A 209 4.07 34.96 -0.32
C ILE A 209 4.97 36.15 -0.63
N PRO A 210 4.51 37.40 -0.42
CA PRO A 210 5.33 38.55 -0.71
C PRO A 210 6.63 38.32 0.03
N LYS A 211 7.74 38.29 -0.70
CA LYS A 211 9.06 38.34 -0.11
C LYS A 211 9.09 39.67 0.62
N THR A 212 8.71 39.67 1.90
CA THR A 212 9.01 40.77 2.79
C THR A 212 10.52 40.85 2.78
N GLY A 213 11.05 41.74 1.94
CA GLY A 213 12.39 42.26 2.05
C GLY A 213 12.46 42.96 3.40
N ALA A 214 12.66 42.19 4.46
CA ALA A 214 12.96 42.68 5.78
C ALA A 214 14.46 43.03 5.85
N THR A 215 14.84 44.03 5.06
CA THR A 215 15.86 45.01 5.46
C THR A 215 15.20 46.35 5.84
N GLY A 216 13.89 46.36 6.02
CA GLY A 216 13.17 47.48 6.61
C GLY A 216 13.11 47.33 8.12
N SER A 217 13.87 48.18 8.82
CA SER A 217 13.69 48.50 10.23
C SER A 217 12.20 48.56 10.61
N LEU A 218 11.82 47.87 11.67
CA LEU A 218 10.53 48.09 12.32
C LEU A 218 10.40 49.59 12.63
N PRO A 219 9.35 50.29 12.18
CA PRO A 219 9.12 51.65 12.61
C PRO A 219 8.94 51.65 14.13
N ALA A 220 9.87 52.27 14.85
CA ALA A 220 9.91 52.39 16.30
C ALA A 220 8.65 53.05 16.94
N ARG A 221 7.66 53.44 16.13
CA ARG A 221 6.42 54.07 16.58
C ARG A 221 5.34 53.09 17.05
N ALA A 222 5.42 51.80 16.76
CA ALA A 222 4.35 50.85 17.14
C ALA A 222 4.43 50.31 18.58
N LEU A 223 5.42 50.73 19.37
CA LEU A 223 5.62 50.31 20.77
C LEU A 223 5.28 51.40 21.80
N ALA A 224 4.97 52.64 21.37
CA ALA A 224 4.70 53.75 22.29
C ALA A 224 3.23 53.84 22.75
N ASP A 225 2.27 53.22 22.04
CA ASP A 225 0.83 53.39 22.29
C ASP A 225 0.16 52.21 23.01
N ARG A 226 0.94 51.33 23.67
CA ARG A 226 0.30 50.28 24.49
C ARG A 226 -0.15 50.87 25.83
N PRO A 227 -1.46 50.88 26.14
CA PRO A 227 -1.93 51.30 27.45
C PRO A 227 -1.38 50.36 28.54
N PRO A 228 -1.07 50.87 29.74
CA PRO A 228 -0.55 50.06 30.82
C PRO A 228 -1.56 48.98 31.21
N VAL A 229 -1.09 47.73 31.24
CA VAL A 229 -1.88 46.59 31.73
C VAL A 229 -2.05 46.76 33.24
N ALA A 230 -3.29 46.87 33.70
CA ALA A 230 -3.60 47.00 35.11
C ALA A 230 -3.20 45.71 35.88
N PRO A 231 -2.59 45.84 37.07
CA PRO A 231 -2.20 44.69 37.88
C PRO A 231 -3.44 43.93 38.39
N ARG A 232 -3.35 42.61 38.40
CA ARG A 232 -4.24 41.70 39.13
C ARG A 232 -3.55 41.23 40.41
#